data_AF-A0A1E3G3N6-F1
#
_entry.id   AF-A0A1E3G3N6-F1
#
_cell.length_a   1.000
_cell.length_b   1.000
_cell.length_c   1.000
_cell.angle_alpha   90.00
_cell.angle_beta   90.00
_cell.angle_gamma   90.00
#
_symmetry.space_group_name_H-M   'P 1'
#
loop_
_entity.id
_entity.type
_entity.pdbx_description
1 polymer ?
#
loop_
_entity_poly.entity_id
_entity_poly.type
_entity_poly.pdbx_seq_one_letter_code
_entity_poly.pdbx_strand_id
1 'polypeptide(L)'
;MLRSLTTRTAFFTLLVCFILSTSLNTSVAMSKSKLVCEQPLESFLKDVSLLTLGSLGNLGLAFDVGRYVGNVVRSMGYYYYVIGPLDTLSQDDPDHFYRVHKSPFITAEVYEYLSQGLGSSGVIAVLDGRGKIDAGLIGALNNRKLTLPTIVEDRSKADLLVNLGFNTSFILVQDGGYTFLNGAPKILYWSSAMLDADELRRKVLSNAIIYLSPGEIQVRKTFARSGVVVFSDEPFVLELAKKVLESRSAPGRVPW
;
A
#
# COMPACT_ATOMS: atom_id res chain seq x y z
N MET A 1 35.71 -48.71 -24.33
CA MET A 1 34.42 -48.38 -25.00
C MET A 1 33.27 -48.26 -23.97
N LEU A 2 33.49 -47.65 -22.79
CA LEU A 2 32.51 -47.62 -21.69
C LEU A 2 32.29 -46.22 -21.07
N ARG A 3 32.81 -45.15 -21.69
CA ARG A 3 32.71 -43.76 -21.18
C ARG A 3 31.71 -42.88 -21.93
N SER A 4 31.06 -43.36 -23.00
CA SER A 4 30.10 -42.56 -23.77
C SER A 4 28.63 -42.83 -23.43
N LEU A 5 28.32 -43.96 -22.80
CA LEU A 5 26.94 -44.29 -22.41
C LEU A 5 26.50 -43.54 -21.14
N THR A 6 27.36 -43.45 -20.12
CA THR A 6 27.06 -42.82 -18.82
C THR A 6 26.87 -41.31 -18.93
N THR A 7 27.59 -40.64 -19.84
CA THR A 7 27.45 -39.20 -20.07
C THR A 7 26.18 -38.87 -20.85
N ARG A 8 25.74 -39.76 -21.74
CA ARG A 8 24.49 -39.60 -22.50
C ARG A 8 23.26 -39.83 -21.64
N THR A 9 23.29 -40.79 -20.72
CA THR A 9 22.19 -40.98 -19.76
C THR A 9 22.09 -39.81 -18.80
N ALA A 10 23.20 -39.31 -18.24
CA ALA A 10 23.19 -38.15 -17.35
C ALA A 10 22.62 -36.87 -18.01
N PHE A 11 22.95 -36.62 -19.28
CA PHE A 11 22.37 -35.50 -20.04
C PHE A 11 20.88 -35.67 -20.31
N PHE A 12 20.42 -36.89 -20.58
CA PHE A 12 18.99 -37.17 -20.77
C PHE A 12 18.20 -37.02 -19.47
N THR A 13 18.73 -37.45 -18.33
CA THR A 13 18.05 -37.24 -17.04
C THR A 13 17.98 -35.77 -16.67
N LEU A 14 19.03 -34.99 -16.94
CA LEU A 14 19.05 -33.55 -16.66
C LEU A 14 18.11 -32.77 -17.58
N LEU A 15 18.02 -33.15 -18.86
CA LEU A 15 17.07 -32.57 -19.82
C LEU A 15 15.62 -32.93 -19.48
N VAL A 16 15.35 -34.18 -19.07
CA VAL A 16 14.01 -34.60 -18.62
C VAL A 16 13.61 -33.89 -17.32
N CYS A 17 14.53 -33.69 -16.37
CA CYS A 17 14.26 -32.86 -15.18
C CYS A 17 14.04 -31.38 -15.51
N PHE A 18 14.70 -30.85 -16.56
CA PHE A 18 14.50 -29.48 -17.03
C PHE A 18 13.16 -29.29 -17.78
N ILE A 19 12.74 -30.31 -18.54
CA ILE A 19 11.43 -30.33 -19.21
C ILE A 19 10.30 -30.54 -18.18
N LEU A 20 10.47 -31.40 -17.17
CA LEU A 20 9.49 -31.55 -16.10
C LEU A 20 9.37 -30.32 -15.19
N SER A 21 10.46 -29.57 -14.98
CA SER A 21 10.41 -28.30 -14.22
C SER A 21 9.81 -27.14 -15.02
N THR A 22 9.81 -27.22 -16.36
CA THR A 22 9.11 -26.25 -17.22
C THR A 22 7.68 -26.67 -17.58
N SER A 23 7.31 -27.96 -17.38
CA SER A 23 5.97 -28.48 -17.62
C SER A 23 5.10 -28.69 -16.37
N LEU A 24 5.61 -28.41 -15.16
CA LEU A 24 4.73 -28.10 -14.03
C LEU A 24 4.19 -26.67 -14.20
N ASN A 25 3.31 -26.52 -15.19
CA ASN A 25 2.14 -25.65 -15.02
C ASN A 25 1.28 -26.27 -13.91
N THR A 26 1.74 -26.16 -12.67
CA THR A 26 0.80 -26.01 -11.58
C THR A 26 0.11 -24.68 -11.84
N SER A 27 -0.98 -24.75 -12.62
CA SER A 27 -2.12 -23.91 -12.33
C SER A 27 -2.49 -24.24 -10.90
N VAL A 28 -1.83 -23.57 -9.95
CA VAL A 28 -2.40 -23.37 -8.63
C VAL A 28 -3.74 -22.77 -8.96
N ALA A 29 -4.79 -23.58 -8.81
CA ALA A 29 -6.15 -23.09 -8.82
C ALA A 29 -6.21 -22.15 -7.61
N MET A 30 -5.77 -20.91 -7.83
CA MET A 30 -5.90 -19.87 -6.85
C MET A 30 -7.40 -19.75 -6.64
N SER A 31 -7.84 -20.10 -5.44
CA SER A 31 -9.17 -19.73 -5.02
C SER A 31 -9.31 -18.24 -5.30
N LYS A 32 -10.20 -17.88 -6.23
CA LYS A 32 -10.45 -16.49 -6.68
C LYS A 32 -10.63 -15.52 -5.50
N SER A 33 -11.02 -16.05 -4.33
CA SER A 33 -11.27 -15.31 -3.09
C SER A 33 -10.05 -14.67 -2.40
N LYS A 34 -8.81 -15.11 -2.64
CA LYS A 34 -7.61 -14.61 -1.91
C LYS A 34 -6.50 -14.05 -2.79
N LEU A 35 -6.86 -13.32 -3.84
CA LEU A 35 -5.86 -12.65 -4.69
C LEU A 35 -5.45 -11.29 -4.12
N VAL A 36 -6.44 -10.42 -3.89
CA VAL A 36 -6.27 -9.04 -3.45
C VAL A 36 -6.84 -8.88 -2.04
N CYS A 37 -6.06 -8.26 -1.16
CA CYS A 37 -6.51 -7.82 0.16
C CYS A 37 -6.93 -6.35 0.10
N GLU A 38 -8.15 -6.07 0.55
CA GLU A 38 -8.73 -4.71 0.59
C GLU A 38 -8.92 -4.20 2.03
N GLN A 39 -8.38 -4.90 3.03
CA GLN A 39 -8.53 -4.48 4.43
C GLN A 39 -7.76 -3.16 4.69
N PRO A 40 -8.33 -2.23 5.48
CA PRO A 40 -7.68 -0.95 5.77
C PRO A 40 -6.40 -1.15 6.60
N LEU A 41 -5.49 -0.18 6.58
CA LEU A 41 -4.22 -0.28 7.32
C LEU A 41 -4.44 -0.51 8.82
N GLU A 42 -5.51 0.08 9.37
CA GLU A 42 -5.89 -0.01 10.77
C GLU A 42 -6.20 -1.44 11.23
N SER A 43 -6.55 -2.36 10.33
CA SER A 43 -6.75 -3.76 10.68
C SER A 43 -5.43 -4.51 10.94
N PHE A 44 -4.30 -3.96 10.50
CA PHE A 44 -2.96 -4.52 10.70
C PHE A 44 -2.18 -3.76 11.77
N LEU A 45 -2.32 -2.44 11.80
CA LEU A 45 -1.67 -1.55 12.76
C LEU A 45 -2.73 -0.62 13.34
N LYS A 46 -3.20 -0.91 14.57
CA LYS A 46 -4.20 -0.11 15.26
C LYS A 46 -3.85 1.39 15.21
N ASP A 47 -4.84 2.22 14.87
CA ASP A 47 -4.75 3.69 14.75
C ASP A 47 -3.84 4.23 13.63
N VAL A 48 -3.23 3.36 12.82
CA VAL A 48 -2.44 3.74 11.64
C VAL A 48 -3.29 3.64 10.39
N SER A 49 -3.72 4.79 9.88
CA SER A 49 -4.55 4.96 8.69
C SER A 49 -3.75 5.57 7.53
N LEU A 50 -4.34 5.67 6.34
CA LEU A 50 -3.74 6.43 5.23
C LEU A 50 -3.55 7.90 5.60
N LEU A 51 -4.48 8.48 6.37
CA LEU A 51 -4.38 9.85 6.85
C LEU A 51 -3.22 10.02 7.85
N THR A 52 -3.01 9.00 8.69
CA THR A 52 -1.86 8.93 9.60
C THR A 52 -0.57 8.95 8.79
N LEU A 53 -0.48 8.19 7.69
CA LEU A 53 0.69 8.17 6.81
C LEU A 53 0.91 9.51 6.10
N GLY A 54 -0.16 10.15 5.62
CA GLY A 54 -0.07 11.48 5.01
C GLY A 54 0.37 12.58 5.98
N SER A 55 0.19 12.35 7.28
CA SER A 55 0.57 13.27 8.36
C SER A 55 1.99 13.09 8.88
N LEU A 56 2.74 12.10 8.40
CA LEU A 56 4.08 11.80 8.89
C LEU A 56 5.06 12.94 8.64
N GLY A 57 5.85 13.31 9.66
CA GLY A 57 7.03 14.15 9.46
C GLY A 57 8.06 13.53 8.52
N ASN A 58 8.26 12.22 8.63
CA ASN A 58 9.10 11.39 7.78
C ASN A 58 8.24 10.38 7.00
N LEU A 59 7.96 10.70 5.73
CA LEU A 59 7.17 9.83 4.84
C LEU A 59 7.84 8.47 4.57
N GLY A 60 9.14 8.33 4.80
CA GLY A 60 9.85 7.05 4.67
C GLY A 60 9.30 5.95 5.61
N LEU A 61 8.62 6.30 6.71
CA LEU A 61 7.94 5.31 7.55
C LEU A 61 6.79 4.59 6.83
N ALA A 62 6.24 5.16 5.74
CA ALA A 62 5.28 4.45 4.90
C ALA A 62 5.88 3.21 4.23
N PHE A 63 7.19 3.19 3.95
CA PHE A 63 7.89 2.00 3.46
C PHE A 63 7.88 0.89 4.51
N ASP A 64 8.21 1.21 5.77
CA ASP A 64 8.21 0.23 6.85
C ASP A 64 6.80 -0.32 7.14
N VAL A 65 5.78 0.55 7.09
CA VAL A 65 4.37 0.13 7.15
C VAL A 65 4.03 -0.81 5.99
N GLY A 66 4.42 -0.47 4.76
CA GLY A 66 4.19 -1.32 3.59
C GLY A 66 4.87 -2.67 3.71
N ARG A 67 6.11 -2.71 4.23
CA ARG A 67 6.84 -3.94 4.49
C ARG A 67 6.16 -4.79 5.58
N TYR A 68 5.73 -4.19 6.68
CA TYR A 68 5.01 -4.93 7.73
C TYR A 68 3.69 -5.51 7.19
N VAL A 69 2.82 -4.66 6.62
CA VAL A 69 1.53 -5.07 6.06
C VAL A 69 1.73 -6.12 4.97
N GLY A 70 2.73 -5.93 4.10
CA GLY A 70 3.11 -6.88 3.06
C GLY A 70 3.40 -8.27 3.60
N ASN A 71 4.25 -8.38 4.63
CA ASN A 71 4.53 -9.67 5.28
C ASN A 71 3.27 -10.29 5.88
N VAL A 72 2.42 -9.50 6.56
CA VAL A 72 1.18 -9.98 7.17
C VAL A 72 0.20 -10.49 6.11
N VAL A 73 -0.14 -9.71 5.08
CA VAL A 73 -1.10 -10.13 4.05
C VAL A 73 -0.55 -11.30 3.22
N ARG A 74 0.77 -11.36 3.00
CA ARG A 74 1.43 -12.49 2.34
C ARG A 74 1.23 -13.78 3.14
N SER A 75 1.40 -13.71 4.46
CA SER A 75 1.16 -14.85 5.38
C SER A 75 -0.30 -15.32 5.39
N MET A 76 -1.24 -14.42 5.10
CA MET A 76 -2.68 -14.73 4.95
C MET A 76 -3.03 -15.35 3.58
N GLY A 77 -2.06 -15.40 2.67
CA GLY A 77 -2.17 -15.99 1.34
C GLY A 77 -2.48 -15.00 0.22
N TYR A 78 -2.49 -13.69 0.48
CA TYR A 78 -2.71 -12.68 -0.56
C TYR A 78 -1.42 -12.37 -1.34
N TYR A 79 -1.60 -11.87 -2.55
CA TYR A 79 -0.50 -11.49 -3.46
C TYR A 79 -0.56 -10.01 -3.86
N TYR A 80 -1.72 -9.39 -3.67
CA TYR A 80 -1.97 -7.99 -3.95
C TYR A 80 -2.59 -7.30 -2.73
N TYR A 81 -2.33 -6.01 -2.59
CA TYR A 81 -2.90 -5.18 -1.52
C TYR A 81 -3.36 -3.83 -2.06
N VAL A 82 -4.60 -3.44 -1.75
CA VAL A 82 -5.15 -2.13 -2.15
C VAL A 82 -4.62 -1.05 -1.22
N ILE A 83 -3.81 -0.13 -1.76
CA ILE A 83 -3.12 0.89 -0.98
C ILE A 83 -3.90 2.18 -0.79
N GLY A 84 -4.96 2.42 -1.57
CA GLY A 84 -5.80 3.60 -1.43
C GLY A 84 -6.35 4.16 -2.74
N PRO A 85 -7.22 5.18 -2.63
CA PRO A 85 -7.99 5.76 -3.73
C PRO A 85 -7.17 6.65 -4.66
N LEU A 86 -7.59 6.75 -5.92
CA LEU A 86 -7.08 7.76 -6.87
C LEU A 86 -7.70 9.16 -6.64
N ASP A 87 -7.89 9.56 -5.39
CA ASP A 87 -8.41 10.88 -5.00
C ASP A 87 -7.60 11.46 -3.82
N THR A 88 -7.61 12.78 -3.68
CA THR A 88 -6.96 13.47 -2.55
C THR A 88 -7.94 13.75 -1.41
N LEU A 89 -7.41 14.07 -0.22
CA LEU A 89 -8.23 14.40 0.95
C LEU A 89 -9.02 15.70 0.71
N SER A 90 -10.31 15.65 0.98
CA SER A 90 -11.22 16.78 0.98
C SER A 90 -12.12 16.79 2.23
N GLN A 91 -12.72 17.96 2.53
CA GLN A 91 -13.59 18.12 3.71
C GLN A 91 -14.91 17.35 3.59
N ASP A 92 -15.40 17.18 2.38
CA ASP A 92 -16.66 16.49 2.04
C ASP A 92 -16.50 14.97 1.91
N ASP A 93 -15.30 14.43 2.10
CA ASP A 93 -15.07 13.00 2.08
C ASP A 93 -15.85 12.28 3.19
N PRO A 94 -16.51 11.16 2.89
CA PRO A 94 -17.26 10.39 3.89
C PRO A 94 -16.35 9.64 4.88
N ASP A 95 -15.12 9.32 4.44
CA ASP A 95 -14.10 8.68 5.26
C ASP A 95 -12.75 9.34 5.03
N HIS A 96 -12.35 10.21 5.97
CA HIS A 96 -11.06 10.90 5.93
C HIS A 96 -9.87 9.96 6.19
N PHE A 97 -10.06 8.84 6.89
CA PHE A 97 -8.97 7.94 7.27
C PHE A 97 -8.53 7.04 6.10
N TYR A 98 -9.39 6.87 5.10
CA TYR A 98 -9.05 6.25 3.81
C TYR A 98 -8.44 7.24 2.79
N ARG A 99 -8.11 8.46 3.19
CA ARG A 99 -7.43 9.46 2.36
C ARG A 99 -6.05 9.75 2.92
N VAL A 100 -5.11 10.14 2.06
CA VAL A 100 -3.73 10.42 2.48
C VAL A 100 -3.55 11.90 2.81
N HIS A 101 -3.69 12.79 1.84
CA HIS A 101 -3.40 14.21 1.98
C HIS A 101 -4.13 15.01 0.90
N LYS A 102 -4.43 16.29 1.15
CA LYS A 102 -4.95 17.23 0.14
C LYS A 102 -3.99 17.49 -1.03
N SER A 103 -2.73 17.13 -0.86
CA SER A 103 -1.68 17.38 -1.83
C SER A 103 -1.52 16.12 -2.68
N PRO A 104 -1.73 16.20 -4.01
CA PRO A 104 -1.52 15.04 -4.88
C PRO A 104 -0.07 14.56 -4.85
N PHE A 105 0.90 15.45 -4.65
CA PHE A 105 2.32 15.09 -4.60
C PHE A 105 2.68 14.28 -3.35
N ILE A 106 2.12 14.66 -2.18
CA ILE A 106 2.36 13.91 -0.94
C ILE A 106 1.63 12.57 -0.98
N THR A 107 0.42 12.54 -1.53
CA THR A 107 -0.33 11.30 -1.72
C THR A 107 0.43 10.32 -2.62
N ALA A 108 0.94 10.79 -3.77
CA ALA A 108 1.75 9.96 -4.66
C ALA A 108 3.05 9.47 -4.01
N GLU A 109 3.69 10.29 -3.17
CA GLU A 109 4.89 9.91 -2.43
C GLU A 109 4.64 8.83 -1.38
N VAL A 110 3.54 8.95 -0.62
CA VAL A 110 3.13 7.89 0.31
C VAL A 110 2.84 6.59 -0.43
N TYR A 111 2.12 6.65 -1.56
CA TYR A 111 1.88 5.47 -2.40
C TYR A 111 3.16 4.86 -2.93
N GLU A 112 4.14 5.67 -3.34
CA GLU A 112 5.44 5.16 -3.76
C GLU A 112 6.11 4.37 -2.63
N TYR A 113 6.33 4.98 -1.46
CA TYR A 113 7.01 4.31 -0.35
C TYR A 113 6.24 3.07 0.12
N LEU A 114 4.93 3.18 0.28
CA LEU A 114 4.09 2.07 0.70
C LEU A 114 4.15 0.91 -0.31
N SER A 115 4.11 1.22 -1.61
CA SER A 115 4.22 0.22 -2.68
C SER A 115 5.58 -0.48 -2.73
N GLN A 116 6.67 0.27 -2.50
CA GLN A 116 8.02 -0.29 -2.42
C GLN A 116 8.16 -1.21 -1.19
N GLY A 117 7.58 -0.82 -0.05
CA GLY A 117 7.52 -1.63 1.15
C GLY A 117 6.81 -2.96 0.91
N LEU A 118 5.60 -2.90 0.35
CA LEU A 118 4.81 -4.09 -0.03
C LEU A 118 5.58 -4.98 -1.01
N GLY A 119 6.16 -4.36 -2.04
CA GLY A 119 6.97 -5.04 -3.05
C GLY A 119 8.15 -5.77 -2.44
N SER A 120 8.82 -5.21 -1.43
CA SER A 120 9.92 -5.86 -0.72
C SER A 120 9.51 -7.14 0.03
N SER A 121 8.22 -7.25 0.39
CA SER A 121 7.63 -8.42 1.05
C SER A 121 6.91 -9.38 0.10
N GLY A 122 7.06 -9.18 -1.21
CA GLY A 122 6.47 -10.04 -2.23
C GLY A 122 4.96 -9.81 -2.45
N VAL A 123 4.47 -8.59 -2.18
CA VAL A 123 3.08 -8.19 -2.40
C VAL A 123 3.02 -7.03 -3.39
N ILE A 124 2.15 -7.13 -4.39
CA ILE A 124 1.98 -6.07 -5.40
C ILE A 124 0.94 -5.06 -4.90
N ALA A 125 1.34 -3.80 -4.81
CA ALA A 125 0.42 -2.72 -4.49
C ALA A 125 -0.57 -2.46 -5.63
N VAL A 126 -1.82 -2.17 -5.27
CA VAL A 126 -2.92 -1.89 -6.19
C VAL A 126 -3.57 -0.57 -5.78
N LEU A 127 -3.79 0.30 -6.75
CA LEU A 127 -4.55 1.54 -6.54
C LEU A 127 -6.05 1.26 -6.64
N ASP A 128 -6.83 1.93 -5.80
CA ASP A 128 -8.28 1.92 -5.89
C ASP A 128 -8.73 3.05 -6.82
N GLY A 129 -8.99 2.70 -8.07
CA GLY A 129 -9.54 3.63 -9.06
C GLY A 129 -11.06 3.71 -9.03
N ARG A 130 -11.74 3.07 -8.07
CA ARG A 130 -13.18 3.18 -7.89
C ARG A 130 -13.52 4.52 -7.22
N GLY A 131 -14.64 5.12 -7.59
CA GLY A 131 -15.09 6.41 -7.08
C GLY A 131 -14.48 7.59 -7.83
N LYS A 132 -14.21 8.69 -7.14
CA LYS A 132 -13.70 9.92 -7.76
C LYS A 132 -12.23 9.76 -8.19
N ILE A 133 -11.87 10.44 -9.27
CA ILE A 133 -10.48 10.52 -9.76
C ILE A 133 -9.99 11.97 -9.66
N ASP A 134 -8.87 12.17 -8.98
CA ASP A 134 -8.13 13.43 -8.97
C ASP A 134 -7.08 13.41 -10.09
N ALA A 135 -7.30 14.22 -11.14
CA ALA A 135 -6.38 14.31 -12.27
C ALA A 135 -4.99 14.86 -11.88
N GLY A 136 -4.91 15.70 -10.83
CA GLY A 136 -3.65 16.17 -10.28
C GLY A 136 -2.85 15.04 -9.62
N LEU A 137 -3.53 14.12 -8.94
CA LEU A 137 -2.91 12.91 -8.41
C LEU A 137 -2.39 12.00 -9.53
N ILE A 138 -3.17 11.79 -10.60
CA ILE A 138 -2.71 11.05 -11.78
C ILE A 138 -1.44 11.66 -12.37
N GLY A 139 -1.42 12.99 -12.52
CA GLY A 139 -0.22 13.71 -12.97
C GLY A 139 0.98 13.50 -12.04
N ALA A 140 0.78 13.55 -10.72
CA ALA A 140 1.83 13.30 -9.74
C ALA A 140 2.37 11.86 -9.81
N LEU A 141 1.49 10.86 -9.95
CA LEU A 141 1.88 9.45 -10.11
C LEU A 141 2.70 9.23 -11.39
N ASN A 142 2.26 9.80 -12.52
CA ASN A 142 2.96 9.73 -13.79
C ASN A 142 4.36 10.38 -13.73
N ASN A 143 4.48 11.56 -13.10
CA ASN A 143 5.76 12.23 -12.92
C ASN A 143 6.75 11.40 -12.10
N ARG A 144 6.27 10.66 -11.10
CA ARG A 144 7.07 9.71 -10.30
C ARG A 144 7.32 8.38 -11.01
N LYS A 145 6.76 8.18 -12.22
CA LYS A 145 6.77 6.92 -12.96
C LYS A 145 6.18 5.75 -12.15
N LEU A 146 5.28 6.05 -11.22
CA LEU A 146 4.65 5.06 -10.36
C LEU A 146 3.48 4.40 -11.09
N THR A 147 3.79 3.30 -11.79
CA THR A 147 2.80 2.52 -12.54
C THR A 147 2.37 1.30 -11.74
N LEU A 148 1.23 1.40 -11.06
CA LEU A 148 0.68 0.32 -10.23
C LEU A 148 -0.60 -0.22 -10.86
N PRO A 149 -0.88 -1.55 -10.77
CA PRO A 149 -2.18 -2.08 -11.13
C PRO A 149 -3.31 -1.32 -10.43
N THR A 150 -4.45 -1.16 -11.08
CA THR A 150 -5.55 -0.34 -10.57
C THR A 150 -6.87 -1.09 -10.67
N ILE A 151 -7.61 -1.17 -9.58
CA ILE A 151 -8.99 -1.66 -9.59
C ILE A 151 -9.91 -0.56 -10.10
N VAL A 152 -10.82 -0.89 -10.99
CA VAL A 152 -11.78 0.05 -11.58
C VAL A 152 -13.19 -0.53 -11.56
N GLU A 153 -14.22 0.31 -11.60
CA GLU A 153 -15.61 -0.18 -11.63
C GLU A 153 -15.94 -0.88 -12.95
N ASP A 154 -15.46 -0.32 -14.06
CA ASP A 154 -15.77 -0.77 -15.40
C ASP A 154 -14.67 -0.41 -16.41
N ARG A 155 -14.89 -0.80 -17.67
CA ARG A 155 -13.96 -0.51 -18.76
C ARG A 155 -13.90 0.96 -19.13
N SER A 156 -15.01 1.70 -19.02
CA SER A 156 -15.05 3.13 -19.30
C SER A 156 -14.14 3.90 -18.35
N LYS A 157 -14.06 3.47 -17.09
CA LYS A 157 -13.14 4.00 -16.09
C LYS A 157 -11.67 3.75 -16.43
N ALA A 158 -11.35 2.54 -16.92
CA ALA A 158 -10.01 2.23 -17.41
C ALA A 158 -9.64 3.14 -18.60
N ASP A 159 -10.54 3.31 -19.56
CA ASP A 159 -10.33 4.16 -20.73
C ASP A 159 -10.13 5.64 -20.33
N LEU A 160 -10.87 6.13 -19.32
CA LEU A 160 -10.65 7.46 -18.74
C LEU A 160 -9.23 7.61 -18.19
N LEU A 161 -8.74 6.65 -17.41
CA LEU A 161 -7.39 6.68 -16.83
C LEU A 161 -6.31 6.63 -17.91
N VAL A 162 -6.50 5.82 -18.96
CA VAL A 162 -5.61 5.80 -20.13
C VAL A 162 -5.58 7.16 -20.83
N ASN A 163 -6.73 7.81 -21.00
CA ASN A 163 -6.82 9.14 -21.61
C ASN A 163 -6.13 10.23 -20.75
N LEU A 164 -6.05 10.04 -19.44
CA LEU A 164 -5.25 10.87 -18.52
C LEU A 164 -3.75 10.50 -18.53
N GLY A 165 -3.33 9.59 -19.40
CA GLY A 165 -1.94 9.15 -19.55
C GLY A 165 -1.51 8.06 -18.56
N PHE A 166 -2.43 7.54 -17.74
CA PHE A 166 -2.14 6.52 -16.72
C PHE A 166 -2.27 5.11 -17.32
N ASN A 167 -1.17 4.62 -17.90
CA ASN A 167 -1.13 3.33 -18.59
C ASN A 167 -0.67 2.21 -17.65
N THR A 168 -1.59 1.38 -17.18
CA THR A 168 -1.30 0.28 -16.25
C THR A 168 -2.16 -0.97 -16.52
N SER A 169 -1.97 -2.03 -15.74
CA SER A 169 -2.91 -3.16 -15.69
C SER A 169 -4.15 -2.80 -14.89
N PHE A 170 -5.32 -2.93 -15.51
CA PHE A 170 -6.61 -2.67 -14.87
C PHE A 170 -7.28 -3.96 -14.42
N ILE A 171 -7.94 -3.91 -13.27
CA ILE A 171 -8.57 -5.06 -12.61
C ILE A 171 -10.05 -4.73 -12.36
N LEU A 172 -10.94 -5.62 -12.78
CA LEU A 172 -12.36 -5.59 -12.44
C LEU A 172 -12.67 -6.59 -11.33
N VAL A 173 -13.57 -6.22 -10.42
CA VAL A 173 -14.15 -7.14 -9.43
C VAL A 173 -15.45 -7.70 -10.01
N GLN A 174 -15.49 -9.01 -10.27
CA GLN A 174 -16.62 -9.70 -10.88
C GLN A 174 -16.88 -11.03 -10.19
N ASP A 175 -18.15 -11.30 -9.85
CA ASP A 175 -18.62 -12.60 -9.33
C ASP A 175 -17.74 -13.20 -8.20
N GLY A 176 -17.30 -12.35 -7.26
CA GLY A 176 -16.44 -12.76 -6.14
C GLY A 176 -14.99 -13.06 -6.51
N GLY A 177 -14.52 -12.60 -7.68
CA GLY A 177 -13.14 -12.71 -8.13
C GLY A 177 -12.65 -11.47 -8.86
N TYR A 178 -11.45 -11.59 -9.45
CA TYR A 178 -10.74 -10.49 -10.10
C TYR A 178 -10.43 -10.85 -11.56
N THR A 179 -10.79 -9.95 -12.47
CA THR A 179 -10.53 -10.08 -13.92
C THR A 179 -9.55 -8.98 -14.34
N PHE A 180 -8.41 -9.36 -14.92
CA PHE A 180 -7.45 -8.40 -15.48
C PHE A 180 -7.90 -8.02 -16.89
N LEU A 181 -8.18 -6.73 -17.12
CA LEU A 181 -8.58 -6.23 -18.44
C LEU A 181 -7.44 -6.29 -19.45
N ASN A 182 -6.21 -6.18 -18.95
CA ASN A 182 -4.99 -6.26 -19.73
C ASN A 182 -3.86 -6.89 -18.91
N GLY A 183 -3.17 -7.84 -19.54
CA GLY A 183 -2.13 -8.64 -18.89
C GLY A 183 -2.69 -9.83 -18.09
N ALA A 184 -1.85 -10.38 -17.22
CA ALA A 184 -2.15 -11.53 -16.38
C ALA A 184 -1.69 -11.25 -14.93
N PRO A 185 -2.30 -11.89 -13.92
CA PRO A 185 -1.83 -11.80 -12.55
C PRO A 185 -0.37 -12.24 -12.45
N LYS A 186 0.38 -11.53 -11.60
CA LYS A 186 1.78 -11.78 -11.29
C LYS A 186 1.91 -12.15 -9.83
N ILE A 187 2.87 -13.02 -9.54
CA ILE A 187 3.20 -13.47 -8.20
C ILE A 187 4.67 -13.14 -7.95
N LEU A 188 4.95 -12.53 -6.81
CA LEU A 188 6.30 -12.31 -6.33
C LEU A 188 6.63 -13.43 -5.31
N TYR A 189 7.79 -14.06 -5.48
CA TYR A 189 8.17 -15.26 -4.73
C TYR A 189 9.15 -15.00 -3.59
N TRP A 190 9.63 -13.77 -3.45
CA TRP A 190 10.50 -13.38 -2.34
C TRP A 190 9.69 -12.91 -1.14
N SER A 191 10.38 -12.80 -0.01
CA SER A 191 9.84 -12.29 1.24
C SER A 191 10.90 -11.51 2.00
N SER A 192 10.48 -10.75 2.99
CA SER A 192 11.34 -9.99 3.88
C SER A 192 11.19 -10.47 5.33
N ALA A 193 12.08 -10.05 6.22
CA ALA A 193 11.89 -10.28 7.65
C ALA A 193 10.70 -9.44 8.17
N MET A 194 9.93 -10.02 9.09
CA MET A 194 8.82 -9.34 9.77
C MET A 194 9.36 -8.27 10.72
N LEU A 195 8.70 -7.13 10.78
CA LEU A 195 8.97 -6.07 11.75
C LEU A 195 8.14 -6.24 13.01
N ASP A 196 8.64 -5.71 14.13
CA ASP A 196 7.84 -5.61 15.35
C ASP A 196 6.69 -4.61 15.14
N ALA A 197 5.46 -5.10 15.32
CA ALA A 197 4.25 -4.34 15.04
C ALA A 197 4.10 -3.14 15.98
N ASP A 198 4.36 -3.33 17.27
CA ASP A 198 4.15 -2.29 18.28
C ASP A 198 5.23 -1.21 18.23
N GLU A 199 6.48 -1.60 17.98
CA GLU A 199 7.59 -0.67 17.77
C GLU A 199 7.31 0.22 16.55
N LEU A 200 6.93 -0.39 15.42
CA LEU A 200 6.58 0.34 14.20
C LEU A 200 5.38 1.27 14.42
N ARG A 201 4.32 0.76 15.04
CA ARG A 201 3.11 1.53 15.35
C ARG A 201 3.43 2.75 16.21
N ARG A 202 4.24 2.60 17.26
CA ARG A 202 4.69 3.71 18.12
C ARG A 202 5.53 4.74 17.35
N LYS A 203 6.41 4.29 16.46
CA LYS A 203 7.20 5.19 15.59
C LYS A 203 6.31 6.01 14.65
N VAL A 204 5.33 5.36 14.02
CA VAL A 204 4.38 6.02 13.11
C VAL A 204 3.53 7.04 13.87
N LEU A 205 2.89 6.62 14.97
CA LEU A 205 1.99 7.50 15.73
C LEU A 205 2.72 8.70 16.34
N SER A 206 3.95 8.53 16.84
CA SER A 206 4.75 9.64 17.35
C SER A 206 5.21 10.60 16.25
N ASN A 207 5.54 10.09 15.07
CA ASN A 207 5.96 10.91 13.92
C ASN A 207 4.80 11.64 13.21
N ALA A 208 3.57 11.18 13.42
CA ALA A 208 2.35 11.78 12.87
C ALA A 208 1.69 12.81 13.81
N ILE A 209 2.27 13.15 14.96
CA ILE A 209 1.71 14.18 15.85
C ILE A 209 1.81 15.55 15.18
N ILE A 210 0.71 16.29 15.10
CA ILE A 210 0.62 17.58 14.43
C ILE A 210 0.43 18.69 15.47
N TYR A 211 1.25 19.73 15.42
CA TYR A 211 1.02 20.97 16.17
C TYR A 211 0.43 22.03 15.24
N LEU A 212 -0.72 22.58 15.60
CA LEU A 212 -1.39 23.65 14.86
C LEU A 212 -1.16 25.01 15.52
N SER A 213 -1.48 25.10 16.81
CA SER A 213 -1.40 26.32 17.62
C SER A 213 -1.66 25.98 19.09
N PRO A 214 -1.53 26.93 20.05
CA PRO A 214 -1.95 26.68 21.43
C PRO A 214 -3.42 26.24 21.50
N GLY A 215 -3.71 25.29 22.39
CA GLY A 215 -5.05 24.74 22.55
C GLY A 215 -5.03 23.36 23.20
N GLU A 216 -6.08 22.59 22.95
CA GLU A 216 -6.26 21.25 23.52
C GLU A 216 -5.70 20.15 22.61
N ILE A 217 -5.53 18.95 23.17
CA ILE A 217 -5.21 17.76 22.39
C ILE A 217 -6.50 17.26 21.72
N GLN A 218 -6.47 17.17 20.40
CA GLN A 218 -7.58 16.72 19.56
C GLN A 218 -7.27 15.31 19.06
N VAL A 219 -7.98 14.31 19.58
CA VAL A 219 -7.78 12.91 19.17
C VAL A 219 -8.65 12.61 17.97
N ARG A 220 -8.05 12.13 16.88
CA ARG A 220 -8.71 11.69 15.63
C ARG A 220 -9.66 12.72 15.03
N LYS A 221 -9.43 14.01 15.28
CA LYS A 221 -10.25 15.11 14.77
C LYS A 221 -9.60 15.72 13.53
N THR A 222 -10.12 15.35 12.37
CA THR A 222 -9.70 15.92 11.08
C THR A 222 -10.14 17.38 10.97
N PHE A 223 -9.38 18.18 10.20
CA PHE A 223 -9.66 19.60 9.98
C PHE A 223 -9.74 20.46 11.25
N ALA A 224 -9.09 20.02 12.33
CA ALA A 224 -8.91 20.86 13.50
C ALA A 224 -8.17 22.16 13.13
N ARG A 225 -8.52 23.26 13.79
CA ARG A 225 -7.95 24.59 13.53
C ARG A 225 -6.96 25.05 14.59
N SER A 226 -6.87 24.33 15.70
CA SER A 226 -6.01 24.67 16.83
C SER A 226 -5.65 23.45 17.67
N GLY A 227 -4.66 23.62 18.54
CA GLY A 227 -4.19 22.59 19.45
C GLY A 227 -3.20 21.62 18.80
N VAL A 228 -3.16 20.41 19.35
CA VAL A 228 -2.32 19.29 18.86
C VAL A 228 -3.22 18.17 18.40
N VAL A 229 -3.04 17.70 17.16
CA VAL A 229 -3.81 16.58 16.62
C VAL A 229 -3.00 15.30 16.74
N VAL A 230 -3.65 14.25 17.23
CA VAL A 230 -3.09 12.89 17.34
C VAL A 230 -4.07 11.86 16.80
N PHE A 231 -3.55 10.71 16.38
CA PHE A 231 -4.34 9.65 15.74
C PHE A 231 -4.77 8.51 16.68
N SER A 232 -4.32 8.54 17.94
CA SER A 232 -4.61 7.53 18.97
C SER A 232 -4.82 8.19 20.33
N ASP A 233 -5.69 7.61 21.15
CA ASP A 233 -5.96 7.99 22.54
C ASP A 233 -5.05 7.26 23.54
N GLU A 234 -4.11 6.45 23.08
CA GLU A 234 -3.24 5.69 23.96
C GLU A 234 -2.36 6.60 24.84
N PRO A 235 -2.12 6.23 26.12
CA PRO A 235 -1.43 7.11 27.08
C PRO A 235 -0.09 7.65 26.59
N PHE A 236 0.71 6.82 25.92
CA PHE A 236 2.02 7.25 25.42
C PHE A 236 1.92 8.33 24.33
N VAL A 237 0.86 8.31 23.50
CA VAL A 237 0.63 9.33 22.46
C VAL A 237 0.19 10.63 23.11
N LEU A 238 -0.70 10.54 24.10
CA LEU A 238 -1.17 11.71 24.85
C LEU A 238 -0.04 12.38 25.64
N GLU A 239 0.88 11.60 26.22
CA GLU A 239 2.08 12.12 26.87
C GLU A 239 3.00 12.88 25.91
N LEU A 240 3.22 12.32 24.71
CA LEU A 240 3.98 13.02 23.66
C LEU A 240 3.28 14.30 23.20
N ALA A 241 1.95 14.27 23.04
CA ALA A 241 1.17 15.43 22.65
C ALA A 241 1.22 16.57 23.68
N LYS A 242 1.24 16.24 24.99
CA LYS A 242 1.45 17.24 26.06
C LYS A 242 2.81 17.91 25.93
N LYS A 243 3.87 17.13 25.69
CA LYS A 243 5.22 17.69 25.45
C LYS A 243 5.27 18.58 24.21
N VAL A 244 4.54 18.22 23.16
CA VAL A 244 4.40 19.03 21.94
C VAL A 244 3.68 20.35 22.20
N LEU A 245 2.67 20.39 23.06
CA LEU A 245 2.01 21.65 23.46
C LEU A 245 2.98 22.60 24.17
N GLU A 246 3.86 22.08 25.01
CA GLU A 246 4.88 22.84 25.72
C GLU A 246 5.97 23.36 24.77
N SER A 247 6.48 22.48 23.90
CA SER A 247 7.55 22.80 22.95
C SER A 247 7.08 23.60 21.73
N ARG A 248 5.76 23.60 21.46
CA ARG A 248 5.12 24.25 20.30
C ARG A 248 5.68 23.76 18.96
N SER A 249 6.10 22.50 18.91
CA SER A 249 6.69 21.90 17.73
C SER A 249 6.40 20.40 17.72
N ALA A 250 6.00 19.90 16.55
CA ALA A 250 5.70 18.49 16.34
C ALA A 250 6.33 18.03 15.02
N PRO A 251 6.63 16.72 14.88
CA PRO A 251 7.19 16.19 13.65
C PRO A 251 6.18 16.16 12.50
N GLY A 252 4.90 15.92 12.81
CA GLY A 252 3.87 15.68 11.81
C GLY A 252 3.49 16.93 11.03
N ARG A 253 2.94 16.69 9.84
CA ARG A 253 2.46 17.71 8.91
C ARG A 253 0.94 17.71 8.86
N VAL A 254 0.36 18.86 8.57
CA VAL A 254 -1.09 19.00 8.40
C VAL A 254 -1.48 18.39 7.03
N PRO A 255 -2.33 17.33 6.99
CA PRO A 255 -2.68 16.69 5.72
C PRO A 255 -3.80 17.43 4.96
N TRP A 256 -4.42 18.46 5.55
CA TRP A 256 -5.50 19.28 4.99
C TRP A 256 -5.15 20.76 4.84
#